data_AF-A0A6A3FX14-F1
#
_entry.id   AF-A0A6A3FX14-F1
#
_cell.length_a   1.000
_cell.length_b   1.000
_cell.length_c   1.000
_cell.angle_alpha   90.00
_cell.angle_beta   90.00
_cell.angle_gamma   90.00
#
_symmetry.space_group_name_H-M   'P 1'
#
loop_
_entity.id
_entity.type
_entity.pdbx_description
1 polymer ?
#
loop_
_entity_poly.entity_id
_entity_poly.type
_entity_poly.pdbx_seq_one_letter_code
_entity_poly.pdbx_strand_id
1 'polypeptide(L)'
;MTELLEKTDALVPDLVENDKRLSDKALARIVLDITRPVAVAKQWVPALTTVVWRKLLDTKRISDLALKISWQLKNDKYDGPLVPGYNPKEGKLKGYMPFIHQDGTPTAAGPATEIDDDDPKYCQTPG
;
A
#
# COMPACT_ATOMS: atom_id res chain seq x y z
N MET A 1 10.60 -4.31 1.28
CA MET A 1 9.48 -3.62 0.58
C MET A 1 9.46 -2.13 0.93
N THR A 2 9.58 -1.77 2.21
CA THR A 2 9.70 -0.38 2.69
C THR A 2 10.84 0.40 2.04
N GLU A 3 12.04 -0.20 1.89
CA GLU A 3 13.15 0.42 1.16
C GLU A 3 12.84 0.79 -0.29
N LEU A 4 11.99 0.01 -0.98
CA LEU A 4 11.63 0.29 -2.37
C LEU A 4 10.72 1.52 -2.43
N LEU A 5 9.78 1.66 -1.49
CA LEU A 5 8.92 2.83 -1.39
C LEU A 5 9.74 4.10 -1.10
N GLU A 6 10.77 3.99 -0.26
CA GLU A 6 11.69 5.10 0.04
C GLU A 6 12.53 5.51 -1.18
N LYS A 7 13.06 4.55 -1.94
CA LYS A 7 13.97 4.81 -3.08
C LYS A 7 13.27 5.24 -4.37
N THR A 8 11.95 5.20 -4.41
CA THR A 8 11.17 5.44 -5.63
C THR A 8 10.38 6.74 -5.62
N ASP A 9 10.62 7.63 -4.64
CA ASP A 9 9.84 8.86 -4.43
C ASP A 9 8.32 8.60 -4.30
N ALA A 10 7.94 7.38 -3.90
CA ALA A 10 6.54 7.00 -3.82
C ALA A 10 5.81 7.65 -2.65
N LEU A 11 6.54 8.08 -1.62
CA LEU A 11 6.03 8.59 -0.35
C LEU A 11 6.10 10.13 -0.27
N VAL A 12 5.99 10.83 -1.40
CA VAL A 12 6.11 12.29 -1.47
C VAL A 12 4.73 12.94 -1.61
N PRO A 13 4.14 13.47 -0.52
CA PRO A 13 2.76 13.98 -0.54
C PRO A 13 2.60 15.36 -1.23
N ASP A 14 3.70 16.07 -1.46
CA ASP A 14 3.70 17.45 -1.97
C ASP A 14 3.71 17.54 -3.50
N LEU A 15 3.83 16.41 -4.20
CA LEU A 15 3.76 16.40 -5.66
C LEU A 15 2.35 16.79 -6.12
N VAL A 16 2.26 17.36 -7.32
CA VAL A 16 0.97 17.55 -7.99
C VAL A 16 0.36 16.18 -8.30
N GLU A 17 -0.97 16.06 -8.30
CA GLU A 17 -1.64 14.74 -8.33
C GLU A 17 -1.18 13.82 -9.47
N ASN A 18 -0.93 14.37 -10.65
CA ASN A 18 -0.48 13.60 -11.82
C ASN A 18 0.98 13.12 -11.71
N ASP A 19 1.79 13.76 -10.86
CA ASP A 19 3.19 13.39 -10.64
C ASP A 19 3.32 12.45 -9.43
N LYS A 20 2.26 12.27 -8.65
CA LYS A 20 2.24 11.34 -7.53
C LYS A 20 2.23 9.91 -8.04
N ARG A 21 3.16 9.09 -7.51
CA ARG A 21 3.11 7.63 -7.69
C ARG A 21 2.01 6.97 -6.85
N LEU A 22 1.67 7.56 -5.71
CA LEU A 22 0.63 7.10 -4.81
C LEU A 22 -0.33 8.25 -4.50
N SER A 23 -1.62 7.98 -4.63
CA SER A 23 -2.66 8.95 -4.25
C SER A 23 -2.62 9.23 -2.75
N ASP A 24 -3.17 10.36 -2.33
CA ASP A 24 -3.28 10.71 -0.91
C ASP A 24 -4.03 9.62 -0.11
N LYS A 25 -5.02 8.97 -0.71
CA LYS A 25 -5.76 7.86 -0.09
C LYS A 25 -4.86 6.66 0.16
N ALA A 26 -3.99 6.32 -0.79
CA ALA A 26 -3.01 5.25 -0.61
C ALA A 26 -1.96 5.60 0.45
N LEU A 27 -1.44 6.83 0.42
CA LEU A 27 -0.51 7.35 1.43
C LEU A 27 -1.11 7.33 2.84
N ALA A 28 -2.37 7.74 2.99
CA ALA A 28 -3.10 7.72 4.25
C ALA A 28 -3.33 6.29 4.78
N ARG A 29 -3.59 5.33 3.88
CA ARG A 29 -3.69 3.92 4.25
C ARG A 29 -2.36 3.37 4.76
N ILE A 30 -1.25 3.70 4.11
CA ILE A 30 0.10 3.35 4.57
C ILE A 30 0.37 3.93 5.96
N VAL A 31 0.08 5.22 6.18
CA VAL A 31 0.23 5.85 7.50
C VAL A 31 -0.58 5.11 8.56
N LEU A 32 -1.83 4.77 8.26
CA LEU A 32 -2.66 4.01 9.19
C LEU A 32 -2.07 2.62 9.51
N ASP A 33 -1.55 1.91 8.51
CA ASP A 33 -1.03 0.55 8.71
C ASP A 33 0.30 0.53 9.46
N ILE A 34 1.20 1.49 9.22
CA ILE A 34 2.51 1.54 9.91
C ILE A 34 2.42 2.08 11.34
N THR A 35 1.34 2.81 11.67
CA THR A 35 1.12 3.37 13.02
C THR A 35 0.21 2.49 13.88
N ARG A 36 -0.37 1.44 13.29
CA ARG A 36 -1.19 0.48 14.01
C ARG A 36 -0.34 -0.39 14.94
N PRO A 37 -0.77 -0.66 16.18
CA PRO A 37 -0.06 -1.52 17.11
C PRO A 37 -0.31 -3.00 16.77
N VAL A 38 0.17 -3.45 15.60
CA VAL A 38 0.04 -4.83 15.13
C VAL A 38 1.43 -5.45 15.02
N ALA A 39 1.58 -6.68 15.51
CA ALA A 39 2.80 -7.44 15.34
C ALA A 39 2.97 -7.82 13.87
N VAL A 40 4.04 -7.33 13.23
CA VAL A 40 4.43 -7.67 11.86
C VAL A 40 5.91 -8.02 11.81
N ALA A 41 6.33 -8.82 10.83
CA ALA A 41 7.74 -9.17 10.70
C ALA A 41 8.60 -7.91 10.47
N LYS A 42 9.82 -7.91 11.03
CA LYS A 42 10.69 -6.72 11.08
C LYS A 42 10.95 -6.10 9.70
N GLN A 43 11.01 -6.90 8.62
CA GLN A 43 11.21 -6.37 7.27
C GLN A 43 10.04 -5.52 6.73
N TRP A 44 8.87 -5.56 7.37
CA TRP A 44 7.70 -4.74 7.04
C TRP A 44 7.65 -3.45 7.85
N VAL A 45 8.41 -3.34 8.93
CA VAL A 45 8.45 -2.14 9.76
C VAL A 45 9.39 -1.13 9.09
N PRO A 46 8.88 0.03 8.63
CA PRO A 46 9.74 1.06 8.07
C PRO A 46 10.62 1.70 9.14
N ALA A 47 11.78 2.19 8.74
CA ALA A 47 12.58 3.06 9.59
C ALA A 47 11.93 4.44 9.65
N LEU A 48 11.00 4.65 10.57
CA LEU A 48 10.24 5.90 10.72
C LEU A 48 11.12 7.14 10.98
N THR A 49 12.40 6.93 11.30
CA THR A 49 13.39 8.00 11.48
C THR A 49 13.93 8.55 10.16
N THR A 50 13.70 7.94 9.00
CA THR A 50 14.13 8.53 7.73
C THR A 50 13.32 9.79 7.40
N VAL A 51 13.92 10.70 6.63
CA VAL A 51 13.31 11.98 6.27
C VAL A 51 11.99 11.78 5.52
N VAL A 52 11.93 10.75 4.66
CA VAL A 52 10.75 10.45 3.83
C VAL A 52 9.55 10.05 4.69
N TRP A 53 9.73 9.12 5.65
CA TRP A 53 8.65 8.69 6.53
C TRP A 53 8.21 9.79 7.49
N ARG A 54 9.16 10.55 8.07
CA ARG A 54 8.83 11.70 8.93
C ARG A 54 7.98 12.73 8.17
N LYS A 55 8.41 13.11 6.98
CA LYS A 55 7.66 14.07 6.14
C LYS A 55 6.24 13.58 5.86
N LEU A 56 6.08 12.30 5.54
CA LEU A 56 4.76 11.70 5.31
C LEU A 56 3.88 11.78 6.56
N LEU A 57 4.42 11.43 7.74
CA LEU A 57 3.70 11.46 9.02
C LEU A 57 3.33 12.88 9.47
N ASP A 58 4.20 13.85 9.19
CA ASP A 58 3.99 15.26 9.56
C ASP A 58 2.99 15.98 8.62
N THR A 59 2.63 15.36 7.49
CA THR A 59 1.70 15.96 6.53
C THR A 59 0.27 15.89 7.03
N LYS A 60 -0.22 16.98 7.61
CA LYS A 60 -1.56 17.09 8.21
C LYS A 60 -2.69 16.57 7.32
N ARG A 61 -2.67 16.88 6.02
CA ARG A 61 -3.68 16.42 5.05
C ARG A 61 -3.78 14.89 4.99
N ILE A 62 -2.63 14.20 5.01
CA ILE A 62 -2.56 12.74 4.98
C ILE A 62 -3.02 12.17 6.33
N SER A 63 -2.62 12.77 7.44
CA SER A 63 -3.02 12.33 8.79
C SER A 63 -4.53 12.48 9.04
N ASP A 64 -5.13 13.60 8.62
CA ASP A 64 -6.59 13.80 8.68
C ASP A 64 -7.33 12.75 7.84
N LEU A 65 -6.81 12.42 6.66
CA LEU A 65 -7.38 11.39 5.79
C LEU A 65 -7.22 9.98 6.38
N ALA A 66 -6.08 9.69 7.02
CA ALA A 66 -5.85 8.41 7.70
C ALA A 66 -6.84 8.20 8.85
N LEU A 67 -7.13 9.25 9.62
CA LEU A 67 -8.18 9.23 10.64
C LEU A 67 -9.56 8.93 10.02
N LYS A 68 -9.92 9.62 8.93
CA LYS A 68 -11.18 9.37 8.22
C LYS A 68 -11.30 7.92 7.74
N ILE A 69 -10.23 7.38 7.15
CA ILE A 69 -10.16 5.98 6.70
C ILE A 69 -10.30 5.02 7.89
N SER A 70 -9.68 5.33 9.03
CA SER A 70 -9.79 4.50 10.24
C SER A 70 -11.25 4.39 10.72
N TRP A 71 -12.01 5.49 10.64
CA TRP A 71 -13.44 5.51 10.96
C TRP A 71 -14.27 4.74 9.94
N GLN A 72 -13.93 4.83 8.66
CA GLN A 72 -14.60 4.05 7.62
C GLN A 72 -14.38 2.55 7.81
N LEU A 73 -13.16 2.11 8.12
CA LEU A 73 -12.84 0.70 8.40
C LEU A 73 -13.60 0.19 9.63
N LYS A 74 -13.66 0.97 10.71
CA LYS A 74 -14.42 0.60 11.92
C LYS A 74 -15.92 0.41 11.66
N ASN A 75 -16.46 1.13 10.68
CA ASN A 75 -17.89 1.12 10.35
C ASN A 75 -18.21 0.27 9.11
N ASP A 76 -17.25 -0.51 8.61
CA ASP A 76 -17.36 -1.32 7.38
C ASP A 76 -17.84 -0.51 6.15
N LYS A 77 -17.37 0.75 6.06
CA LYS A 77 -17.69 1.71 5.00
C LYS A 77 -16.46 2.12 4.19
N TYR A 78 -15.35 1.42 4.39
CA TYR A 78 -14.14 1.72 3.65
C TYR A 78 -14.23 1.11 2.27
N ASP A 79 -14.43 1.97 1.27
CA ASP A 79 -14.32 1.59 -0.13
C ASP A 79 -12.84 1.50 -0.49
N GLY A 80 -12.32 0.28 -0.65
CA GLY A 80 -10.96 0.05 -1.11
C GLY A 80 -10.76 0.51 -2.56
N PRO A 81 -9.51 0.66 -3.04
CA PRO A 81 -9.29 0.78 -4.47
C PRO A 81 -9.87 -0.46 -5.17
N LEU A 82 -10.85 -0.24 -6.05
CA LEU A 82 -11.39 -1.29 -6.93
C LEU A 82 -10.32 -1.61 -7.97
N VAL A 83 -9.59 -2.69 -7.73
CA VAL A 83 -8.65 -3.24 -8.72
C VAL A 83 -9.45 -4.23 -9.57
N PRO A 84 -9.54 -4.04 -10.89
CA PRO A 84 -10.11 -5.06 -11.76
C PRO A 84 -9.34 -6.37 -11.55
N GLY A 85 -10.07 -7.47 -11.35
CA GLY A 85 -9.45 -8.77 -11.13
C GLY A 85 -8.56 -9.18 -12.30
N TYR A 86 -7.51 -9.97 -12.01
CA TYR A 86 -6.65 -10.55 -13.04
C TYR A 86 -7.48 -11.32 -14.07
N ASN A 87 -7.30 -10.99 -15.35
CA ASN A 87 -7.93 -11.71 -16.45
C ASN A 87 -6.91 -12.67 -17.09
N PRO A 88 -7.10 -14.01 -17.00
CA PRO A 88 -6.16 -15.00 -17.53
C PRO A 88 -5.92 -14.90 -19.05
N LYS A 89 -6.80 -14.20 -19.77
CA LYS A 89 -6.65 -13.95 -21.21
C LYS A 89 -5.58 -12.89 -21.48
N GLU A 90 -5.34 -11.96 -20.56
CA GLU A 90 -4.35 -10.88 -20.71
C GLU A 90 -2.92 -11.44 -20.79
N GLY A 91 -2.59 -12.43 -19.96
CA GLY A 91 -1.26 -13.06 -19.94
C GLY A 91 -0.89 -13.84 -21.20
N LYS A 92 -1.84 -14.05 -22.13
CA LYS A 92 -1.59 -14.73 -23.42
C LYS A 92 -1.34 -13.76 -24.57
N LEU A 93 -1.45 -12.45 -24.33
CA LEU A 93 -1.29 -11.43 -25.35
C LEU A 93 0.18 -11.11 -25.60
N LYS A 94 0.52 -10.90 -26.88
CA LYS A 94 1.86 -10.46 -27.28
C LYS A 94 2.06 -9.01 -26.80
N GLY A 95 3.05 -8.77 -25.95
CA GLY A 95 3.30 -7.46 -25.34
C GLY A 95 2.63 -7.23 -23.99
N TYR A 96 2.15 -8.29 -23.32
CA TYR A 96 1.60 -8.20 -21.97
C TYR A 96 2.54 -7.46 -21.00
N MET A 97 1.98 -6.47 -20.29
CA MET A 97 2.65 -5.76 -19.20
C MET A 97 1.97 -6.13 -17.88
N PRO A 98 2.67 -6.77 -16.92
CA PRO A 98 2.07 -7.31 -15.70
C PRO A 98 1.33 -6.32 -14.78
N PHE A 99 1.53 -5.01 -14.99
CA PHE A 99 1.03 -3.95 -14.11
C PHE A 99 0.10 -2.95 -14.81
N ILE A 100 -0.24 -3.17 -16.08
CA ILE A 100 -1.06 -2.26 -16.89
C ILE A 100 -2.07 -3.08 -17.71
N HIS A 101 -3.35 -2.79 -17.56
CA HIS A 101 -4.42 -3.32 -18.41
C HIS A 101 -4.30 -2.81 -19.85
N GLN A 102 -4.97 -3.46 -20.79
CA GLN A 102 -4.96 -3.05 -22.21
C GLN A 102 -5.48 -1.63 -22.44
N ASP A 103 -6.35 -1.13 -21.55
CA ASP A 103 -6.89 0.23 -21.59
C ASP A 103 -5.94 1.29 -20.98
N GLY A 104 -4.75 0.87 -20.54
CA GLY A 104 -3.74 1.73 -19.94
C GLY A 104 -3.91 1.97 -18.44
N THR A 105 -4.94 1.38 -17.81
CA THR A 105 -5.13 1.52 -16.36
C THR A 105 -4.18 0.63 -15.56
N PRO A 106 -3.67 1.07 -14.40
CA PRO A 106 -2.82 0.23 -13.55
C PRO A 106 -3.59 -1.00 -13.01
N THR A 107 -2.95 -2.17 -13.04
CA THR A 107 -3.47 -3.39 -12.40
C THR A 107 -2.59 -3.81 -11.21
N ALA A 108 -3.21 -4.25 -10.13
CA ALA A 108 -2.52 -4.71 -8.92
C ALA A 108 -2.70 -6.22 -8.65
N ALA A 109 -3.55 -6.90 -9.43
CA ALA A 109 -3.79 -8.32 -9.25
C ALA A 109 -2.75 -9.13 -10.05
N GLY A 110 -1.70 -9.58 -9.37
CA GLY A 110 -0.91 -10.71 -9.86
C GLY A 110 -1.75 -11.99 -9.91
N PRO A 111 -1.25 -13.07 -10.54
CA PRO A 111 -1.87 -14.39 -10.40
C PRO A 111 -2.05 -14.71 -8.92
N ALA A 112 -3.22 -15.25 -8.54
CA ALA A 112 -3.51 -15.64 -7.16
C ALA A 112 -2.37 -16.53 -6.66
N THR A 113 -1.53 -15.97 -5.79
CA THR A 113 -0.48 -16.73 -5.12
C THR A 113 -1.14 -17.24 -3.86
N GLU A 114 -1.32 -18.55 -3.71
CA GLU A 114 -1.71 -19.13 -2.44
C GLU A 114 -0.56 -18.87 -1.46
N ILE A 115 -0.75 -17.86 -0.61
CA ILE A 115 0.13 -17.59 0.52
C ILE A 115 -0.49 -18.37 1.68
N ASP A 116 0.24 -19.35 2.19
CA ASP A 116 -0.15 -20.11 3.38
C ASP A 116 0.00 -19.21 4.61
N ASP A 117 -1.12 -18.69 5.11
CA ASP A 117 -1.17 -17.84 6.30
C ASP A 117 -0.77 -18.61 7.59
N ASP A 118 -0.67 -19.95 7.54
CA ASP A 118 -0.25 -20.81 8.66
C ASP A 118 1.27 -21.14 8.64
N ASP A 119 2.07 -20.58 7.72
CA ASP A 119 3.54 -20.73 7.74
C ASP A 119 4.13 -20.08 9.03
N PRO A 120 4.78 -20.85 9.93
CA PRO A 120 5.19 -20.42 11.28
C PRO A 120 6.32 -19.37 11.33
N LYS A 121 6.58 -18.64 10.25
CA LYS A 121 7.54 -17.52 10.21
C LYS A 121 7.08 -16.28 11.00
N TYR A 122 5.90 -16.29 11.59
CA TYR A 122 5.40 -15.21 12.44
C TYR A 122 5.75 -15.47 13.91
N CYS A 123 6.55 -14.57 14.48
CA CYS A 123 7.03 -14.69 15.85
C CYS A 123 5.88 -14.73 16.86
N GLN A 124 5.94 -15.70 17.77
CA GLN A 124 5.06 -15.77 18.93
C GLN A 124 5.25 -14.54 19.84
N THR A 125 4.15 -14.06 20.40
CA THR A 125 4.10 -13.03 21.45
C THR A 125 5.04 -13.40 22.61
N PRO A 126 5.86 -12.46 23.13
CA PRO A 126 6.43 -12.64 24.47
C PRO A 126 5.29 -12.56 25.48
N GLY A 127 5.27 -13.50 26.42
CA GLY A 127 4.30 -13.60 27.51
C GLY A 127 4.46 -12.53 28.59
#